data_AF-A0A669R591-F1
#
_entry.id   AF-A0A669R591-F1
#
_cell.length_a   1.000
_cell.length_b   1.000
_cell.length_c   1.000
_cell.angle_alpha   90.00
_cell.angle_beta   90.00
_cell.angle_gamma   90.00
#
_symmetry.space_group_name_H-M   'P 1'
#
loop_
_entity.id
_entity.type
_entity.pdbx_description
1 polymer ?
#
loop_
_entity_poly.entity_id
_entity_poly.type
_entity_poly.pdbx_seq_one_letter_code
_entity_poly.pdbx_strand_id
1 'polypeptide(L)'
;ARGQWSMWPAFAAGQTVLRNHKPCSAPEEGTPSNEQALLTIPKPRHLEQLESYLRKELQTLDLTKGSSQELKLQPYREIFEFFIDNFKTYKPLLSAIKNEYEATLAHQKETIRALEPLKAMVTTVSEECTQQILALQEKEKVEISTLKQEKHHLLKFIDNMKEEKSSLQTQVNKLSVAEEYTRYLQEYGARKLLLAKLNEMHNEQLNVKQHQVQGDKGEDVVKLTLALKMARQDLTKAQVKLNAMTAEYGDVVPRRDFESLEKKYSDLLQEMKTLRKDFEQLHEEYETLLEIHRETAEERDSFHTQLQEAERSHTPRPNWAKCSEVIPGGVERWGCLAEGKSSNQLVDVLLEEIGTGVLKEMNVFHGWGKGDKVPVYLRYEGDIKNKKPTKKDVVNILKDIWREKIALDQQQSSLPEFFLSYLQKKYGDASAVEWSYNLYEYMRLCPSNHIMSSFYEILTGKVGNPCLCAAPLMALKEAFPLKRRDAIQELVDASRFNLDSDEDLIDYTSLFKEDEEGNPEPFVAKLRNQYISEKQEYLQELKNSLGDPCLSPCHPSNLTVPICSSSAEDELPNSNVSVERDKKKEGSWEPPGDWA
;
A
#
# COMPACT_ATOMS: atom_id res chain seq x y z
N ALA A 1 40.53 -18.43 -64.30
CA ALA A 1 41.84 -18.56 -63.62
C ALA A 1 41.57 -18.74 -62.13
N ARG A 2 42.16 -19.77 -61.50
CA ARG A 2 41.93 -20.13 -60.09
C ARG A 2 42.66 -19.17 -59.15
N GLY A 3 42.03 -18.91 -58.01
CA GLY A 3 42.61 -18.34 -56.81
C GLY A 3 41.58 -18.45 -55.69
N GLN A 4 41.40 -19.66 -55.16
CA GLN A 4 40.60 -19.94 -53.96
C GLN A 4 41.25 -19.27 -52.74
N TRP A 5 40.45 -18.56 -51.92
CA TRP A 5 40.34 -18.74 -50.46
C TRP A 5 39.08 -18.02 -49.93
N SER A 6 38.17 -18.87 -49.44
CA SER A 6 37.08 -18.73 -48.45
C SER A 6 36.47 -17.37 -48.09
N MET A 7 35.14 -17.36 -48.29
CA MET A 7 34.07 -16.55 -47.70
C MET A 7 34.19 -16.27 -46.20
N TRP A 8 34.15 -14.99 -45.82
CA TRP A 8 33.59 -14.40 -44.59
C TRP A 8 33.12 -12.98 -44.97
N PRO A 9 31.89 -12.55 -44.66
CA PRO A 9 31.59 -12.05 -43.31
C PRO A 9 30.15 -12.33 -42.81
N ALA A 10 29.94 -12.34 -41.49
CA ALA A 10 28.63 -12.07 -40.91
C ALA A 10 28.78 -11.39 -39.55
N PHE A 11 28.03 -10.31 -39.37
CA PHE A 11 27.86 -9.50 -38.18
C PHE A 11 27.51 -10.31 -36.91
N ALA A 12 27.97 -9.85 -35.74
CA ALA A 12 27.10 -9.28 -34.70
C ALA A 12 27.88 -9.00 -33.40
N ALA A 13 27.55 -7.86 -32.79
CA ALA A 13 27.99 -7.42 -31.48
C ALA A 13 27.39 -8.27 -30.34
N GLY A 14 28.08 -8.30 -29.19
CA GLY A 14 27.51 -8.84 -27.95
C GLY A 14 28.57 -9.08 -26.86
N GLN A 15 28.73 -8.09 -25.98
CA GLN A 15 29.25 -8.09 -24.60
C GLN A 15 30.08 -9.30 -24.10
N THR A 16 31.23 -9.04 -23.46
CA THR A 16 31.33 -9.15 -21.99
C THR A 16 32.72 -8.73 -21.48
N VAL A 17 32.70 -7.82 -20.52
CA VAL A 17 33.80 -7.52 -19.62
C VAL A 17 33.92 -8.68 -18.64
N LEU A 18 35.12 -9.24 -18.46
CA LEU A 18 35.51 -9.80 -17.17
C LEU A 18 37.02 -9.65 -16.93
N ARG A 19 37.29 -8.84 -15.91
CA ARG A 19 38.54 -8.62 -15.20
C ARG A 19 39.31 -9.91 -14.98
N ASN A 20 40.64 -9.84 -15.08
CA ASN A 20 41.55 -10.21 -14.00
C ASN A 20 43.00 -9.87 -14.37
N HIS A 21 43.45 -8.68 -13.98
CA HIS A 21 44.89 -8.45 -13.77
C HIS A 21 45.07 -7.75 -12.42
N LYS A 22 45.59 -8.52 -11.46
CA LYS A 22 46.32 -7.97 -10.31
C LYS A 22 47.77 -7.70 -10.75
N PRO A 23 48.42 -6.68 -10.18
CA PRO A 23 49.72 -6.19 -10.64
C PRO A 23 50.86 -6.92 -9.92
N CYS A 24 51.89 -7.33 -10.64
CA CYS A 24 53.15 -7.76 -10.03
C CYS A 24 54.22 -6.66 -10.14
N SER A 25 54.63 -6.28 -8.95
CA SER A 25 55.79 -5.55 -8.47
C SER A 25 57.12 -5.86 -9.20
N ALA A 26 57.86 -4.77 -9.42
CA ALA A 26 59.31 -4.52 -9.28
C ALA A 26 60.38 -5.54 -9.76
N PRO A 27 61.55 -5.04 -10.22
CA PRO A 27 62.56 -5.81 -10.93
C PRO A 27 63.68 -6.31 -10.00
N GLU A 28 64.16 -7.53 -10.21
CA GLU A 28 65.50 -7.93 -9.77
C GLU A 28 66.37 -8.39 -10.94
N GLU A 29 67.62 -7.98 -10.81
CA GLU A 29 68.75 -7.98 -11.72
C GLU A 29 69.01 -9.27 -12.51
N GLY A 30 69.31 -9.08 -13.80
CA GLY A 30 69.99 -10.06 -14.64
C GLY A 30 70.89 -9.34 -15.64
N THR A 31 72.19 -9.35 -15.39
CA THR A 31 73.26 -8.81 -16.24
C THR A 31 73.32 -9.45 -17.64
N PRO A 32 73.97 -8.77 -18.62
CA PRO A 32 73.65 -8.87 -20.04
C PRO A 32 74.48 -9.93 -20.76
N SER A 33 73.85 -10.62 -21.73
CA SER A 33 74.59 -11.39 -22.74
C SER A 33 74.10 -11.03 -24.14
N ASN A 34 74.92 -10.19 -24.75
CA ASN A 34 75.23 -10.03 -26.18
C ASN A 34 74.42 -10.88 -27.20
N GLU A 35 73.40 -10.27 -27.80
CA GLU A 35 73.08 -10.46 -29.22
C GLU A 35 73.16 -9.10 -29.92
N GLN A 36 74.35 -8.74 -30.37
CA GLN A 36 74.49 -7.80 -31.47
C GLN A 36 74.13 -8.53 -32.77
N ALA A 37 73.06 -8.10 -33.45
CA ALA A 37 73.03 -7.87 -34.90
C ALA A 37 71.59 -7.69 -35.43
N LEU A 38 70.97 -6.55 -35.09
CA LEU A 38 70.11 -5.89 -36.08
C LEU A 38 70.76 -4.56 -36.40
N LEU A 39 71.28 -4.47 -37.63
CA LEU A 39 71.86 -3.29 -38.24
C LEU A 39 71.12 -2.04 -37.79
N THR A 40 71.77 -1.20 -36.99
CA THR A 40 71.28 0.13 -36.65
C THR A 40 71.43 0.98 -37.92
N ILE A 41 70.52 0.79 -38.87
CA ILE A 41 70.37 1.70 -40.00
C ILE A 41 70.06 3.05 -39.34
N PRO A 42 70.92 4.08 -39.49
CA PRO A 42 70.65 5.38 -38.93
C PRO A 42 69.29 5.82 -39.47
N LYS A 43 68.41 6.21 -38.55
CA LYS A 43 67.03 6.57 -38.89
C LYS A 43 67.08 7.61 -40.01
N PRO A 44 66.33 7.43 -41.11
CA PRO A 44 66.40 8.37 -42.22
C PRO A 44 66.12 9.77 -41.72
N ARG A 45 66.99 10.74 -42.04
CA ARG A 45 66.87 12.14 -41.57
C ARG A 45 65.47 12.73 -41.81
N HIS A 46 64.81 12.31 -42.90
CA HIS A 46 63.44 12.73 -43.22
C HIS A 46 62.40 12.22 -42.20
N LEU A 47 62.55 10.99 -41.71
CA LEU A 47 61.66 10.42 -40.68
C LEU A 47 61.87 11.11 -39.33
N GLU A 48 63.11 11.44 -38.98
CA GLU A 48 63.41 12.22 -37.77
C GLU A 48 62.81 13.63 -37.83
N GLN A 49 62.85 14.26 -39.00
CA GLN A 49 62.22 15.57 -39.24
C GLN A 49 60.69 15.50 -39.06
N LEU A 50 60.02 14.52 -39.67
CA LEU A 50 58.56 14.32 -39.54
C LEU A 50 58.14 14.04 -38.09
N GLU A 51 58.89 13.21 -37.36
CA GLU A 51 58.62 12.94 -35.95
C GLU A 51 58.89 14.12 -35.03
N SER A 52 59.89 14.95 -35.35
CA SER A 52 60.15 16.18 -34.61
C SER A 52 59.07 17.23 -34.85
N TYR A 53 58.54 17.31 -36.08
CA TYR A 53 57.41 18.16 -36.44
C TYR A 53 56.14 17.71 -35.71
N LEU A 54 55.82 16.41 -35.74
CA LEU A 54 54.68 15.84 -35.02
C LEU A 54 54.69 16.19 -33.54
N ARG A 55 55.86 16.02 -32.90
CA ARG A 55 56.03 16.29 -31.47
C ARG A 55 55.81 17.76 -31.14
N LYS A 56 56.24 18.67 -32.00
CA LYS A 56 56.01 20.12 -31.83
C LYS A 56 54.54 20.48 -32.01
N GLU A 57 53.91 20.02 -33.09
CA GLU A 57 52.50 20.29 -33.37
C GLU A 57 51.56 19.71 -32.30
N LEU A 58 51.86 18.52 -31.76
CA LEU A 58 51.09 17.95 -30.65
C LEU A 58 51.28 18.68 -29.32
N GLN A 59 52.42 19.34 -29.10
CA GLN A 59 52.70 20.13 -27.89
C GLN A 59 52.03 21.52 -27.94
N THR A 60 51.73 22.04 -29.14
CA THR A 60 51.05 23.32 -29.32
C THR A 60 49.53 23.23 -29.25
N LEU A 61 48.95 22.02 -29.25
CA LEU A 61 47.50 21.81 -29.14
C LEU A 61 47.01 21.98 -27.70
N ASP A 62 45.94 22.75 -27.53
CA ASP A 62 45.27 22.95 -26.24
C ASP A 62 44.37 21.75 -25.89
N LEU A 63 44.81 20.94 -24.94
CA LEU A 63 44.15 19.69 -24.53
C LEU A 63 42.97 19.89 -23.57
N THR A 64 42.65 21.14 -23.20
CA THR A 64 41.61 21.46 -22.21
C THR A 64 40.18 21.42 -22.78
N LYS A 65 40.00 21.44 -24.10
CA LYS A 65 38.70 21.28 -24.77
C LYS A 65 38.34 19.81 -24.95
N GLY A 66 37.07 19.46 -24.69
CA GLY A 66 36.52 18.09 -24.67
C GLY A 66 36.61 17.25 -25.96
N SER A 67 37.30 17.74 -27.00
CA SER A 67 37.60 17.02 -28.25
C SER A 67 39.11 16.81 -28.46
N SER A 68 39.87 16.65 -27.37
CA SER A 68 41.33 16.53 -27.38
C SER A 68 41.87 15.38 -28.25
N GLN A 69 41.08 14.33 -28.50
CA GLN A 69 41.46 13.25 -29.42
C GLN A 69 41.23 13.61 -30.89
N GLU A 70 40.16 14.34 -31.22
CA GLU A 70 39.90 14.77 -32.61
C GLU A 70 40.90 15.81 -33.09
N LEU A 71 41.30 16.74 -32.20
CA LEU A 71 42.29 17.76 -32.52
C LEU A 71 43.67 17.16 -32.80
N LYS A 72 44.01 16.03 -32.15
CA LYS A 72 45.25 15.29 -32.41
C LYS A 72 45.28 14.66 -33.80
N LEU A 73 44.13 14.28 -34.36
CA LEU A 73 44.08 13.59 -35.66
C LEU A 73 44.59 14.46 -36.81
N GLN A 74 44.52 15.80 -36.68
CA GLN A 74 44.93 16.72 -37.74
C GLN A 74 46.45 16.70 -38.00
N PRO A 75 47.33 16.87 -36.99
CA PRO A 75 48.77 16.66 -37.18
C PRO A 75 49.15 15.28 -37.72
N TYR A 76 48.49 14.21 -37.23
CA TYR A 76 48.73 12.86 -37.73
C TYR A 76 48.32 12.70 -39.19
N ARG A 77 47.20 13.31 -39.63
CA ARG A 77 46.73 13.28 -41.01
C ARG A 77 47.70 13.98 -41.96
N GLU A 78 48.19 15.15 -41.57
CA GLU A 78 49.15 15.94 -42.34
C GLU A 78 50.48 15.21 -42.50
N ILE A 79 51.02 14.65 -41.42
CA ILE A 79 52.27 13.88 -41.46
C ILE A 79 52.12 12.59 -42.25
N PHE A 80 50.96 11.92 -42.15
CA PHE A 80 50.70 10.75 -42.98
C PHE A 80 50.65 11.10 -44.47
N GLU A 81 50.08 12.25 -44.84
CA GLU A 81 50.10 12.74 -46.23
C GLU A 81 51.52 12.99 -46.73
N PHE A 82 52.32 13.73 -45.97
CA PHE A 82 53.73 13.95 -46.29
C PHE A 82 54.52 12.64 -46.36
N PHE A 83 54.19 11.66 -45.51
CA PHE A 83 54.82 10.35 -45.51
C PHE A 83 54.48 9.57 -46.79
N ILE A 84 53.20 9.46 -47.16
CA ILE A 84 52.78 8.68 -48.34
C ILE A 84 53.20 9.34 -49.67
N ASP A 85 53.35 10.67 -49.71
CA ASP A 85 53.83 11.41 -50.88
C ASP A 85 55.23 10.96 -51.34
N ASN A 86 56.06 10.48 -50.41
CA ASN A 86 57.38 9.96 -50.71
C ASN A 86 57.37 8.56 -51.38
N PHE A 87 56.26 7.81 -51.31
CA PHE A 87 56.16 6.45 -51.83
C PHE A 87 55.53 6.39 -53.22
N LYS A 88 56.33 6.43 -54.29
CA LYS A 88 55.81 6.47 -55.67
C LYS A 88 54.96 5.24 -56.08
N THR A 89 55.31 4.04 -55.61
CA THR A 89 54.65 2.79 -56.02
C THR A 89 53.45 2.42 -55.13
N TYR A 90 53.53 2.70 -53.84
CA TYR A 90 52.52 2.29 -52.85
C TYR A 90 51.51 3.39 -52.50
N LYS A 91 51.75 4.64 -52.91
CA LYS A 91 50.88 5.79 -52.64
C LYS A 91 49.40 5.56 -53.01
N PRO A 92 49.03 4.98 -54.17
CA PRO A 92 47.61 4.78 -54.51
C PRO A 92 46.87 3.90 -53.50
N LEU A 93 47.52 2.83 -53.02
CA LEU A 93 46.94 1.91 -52.03
C LEU A 93 46.82 2.57 -50.66
N LEU A 94 47.88 3.24 -50.18
CA LEU A 94 47.87 3.90 -48.88
C LEU A 94 46.89 5.09 -48.84
N SER A 95 46.74 5.80 -49.96
CA SER A 95 45.74 6.87 -50.09
C SER A 95 44.32 6.30 -50.09
N ALA A 96 44.07 5.17 -50.76
CA ALA A 96 42.76 4.52 -50.74
C ALA A 96 42.39 4.08 -49.31
N ILE A 97 43.33 3.46 -48.57
CA ILE A 97 43.13 3.07 -47.17
C ILE A 97 42.82 4.31 -46.31
N LYS A 98 43.61 5.37 -46.44
CA LYS A 98 43.39 6.64 -45.74
C LYS A 98 41.99 7.20 -46.01
N ASN A 99 41.59 7.27 -47.28
CA ASN A 99 40.32 7.84 -47.70
C ASN A 99 39.12 7.05 -47.13
N GLU A 100 39.20 5.72 -47.07
CA GLU A 100 38.15 4.89 -46.45
C GLU A 100 37.98 5.17 -44.95
N TYR A 101 39.07 5.30 -44.21
CA TYR A 101 39.02 5.67 -42.79
C TYR A 101 38.49 7.11 -42.60
N GLU A 102 38.90 8.04 -43.46
CA GLU A 102 38.40 9.42 -43.41
C GLU A 102 36.91 9.51 -43.71
N ALA A 103 36.42 8.77 -44.70
CA ALA A 103 34.99 8.68 -45.03
C ALA A 103 34.20 8.08 -43.86
N THR A 104 34.72 7.02 -43.23
CA THR A 104 34.10 6.39 -42.06
C THR A 104 34.04 7.34 -40.86
N LEU A 105 35.13 8.06 -40.57
CA LEU A 105 35.16 9.05 -39.50
C LEU A 105 34.20 10.22 -39.76
N ALA A 106 34.09 10.68 -41.02
CA ALA A 106 33.13 11.71 -41.40
C ALA A 106 31.68 11.24 -41.19
N HIS A 107 31.36 10.01 -41.58
CA HIS A 107 30.05 9.41 -41.35
C HIS A 107 29.73 9.30 -39.85
N GLN A 108 30.68 8.85 -39.02
CA GLN A 108 30.50 8.78 -37.57
C GLN A 108 30.25 10.17 -36.95
N LYS A 109 30.98 11.20 -37.39
CA LYS A 109 30.75 12.58 -36.93
C LYS A 109 29.35 13.09 -37.28
N GLU A 110 28.85 12.77 -38.47
CA GLU A 110 27.50 13.15 -38.88
C GLU A 110 26.43 12.41 -38.06
N THR A 111 26.64 11.11 -37.79
CA THR A 111 25.76 10.33 -36.92
C THR A 111 25.73 10.89 -35.49
N ILE A 112 26.88 11.29 -34.93
CA ILE A 112 26.94 11.94 -33.61
C ILE A 112 26.11 13.23 -33.62
N ARG A 113 26.33 14.11 -34.62
CA ARG A 113 25.58 15.37 -34.81
C ARG A 113 24.08 15.17 -34.91
N ALA A 114 23.64 14.09 -35.57
CA ALA A 114 22.23 13.75 -35.69
C ALA A 114 21.62 13.25 -34.35
N LEU A 115 22.44 12.68 -33.46
CA LEU A 115 21.99 12.20 -32.15
C LEU A 115 21.94 13.29 -31.07
N GLU A 116 22.73 14.37 -31.18
CA GLU A 116 22.69 15.51 -30.26
C GLU A 116 21.29 16.11 -30.04
N PRO A 117 20.49 16.44 -31.08
CA PRO A 117 19.14 16.99 -30.88
C PRO A 117 18.19 15.99 -30.22
N LEU A 118 18.35 14.69 -30.49
CA LEU A 118 17.54 13.64 -29.84
C LEU A 118 17.86 13.57 -28.35
N LYS A 119 19.14 13.68 -27.98
CA LYS A 119 19.55 13.74 -26.57
C LYS A 119 18.97 14.98 -25.87
N ALA A 120 18.98 16.13 -26.54
CA ALA A 120 18.38 17.35 -26.01
C ALA A 120 16.85 17.22 -25.84
N MET A 121 16.16 16.60 -26.80
CA MET A 121 14.71 16.35 -26.70
C MET A 121 14.38 15.43 -25.53
N VAL A 122 15.15 14.35 -25.34
CA VAL A 122 14.96 13.43 -24.20
C VAL A 122 15.15 14.15 -22.86
N THR A 123 16.15 15.03 -22.75
CA THR A 123 16.34 15.82 -21.53
C THR A 123 15.16 16.77 -21.27
N THR A 124 14.67 17.46 -22.30
CA THR A 124 13.51 18.36 -22.16
C THR A 124 12.24 17.61 -21.76
N VAL A 125 11.92 16.49 -22.43
CA VAL A 125 10.75 15.67 -22.08
C VAL A 125 10.87 15.09 -20.67
N SER A 126 12.08 14.69 -20.26
CA SER A 126 12.34 14.23 -18.89
C SER A 126 12.11 15.33 -17.86
N GLU A 127 12.53 16.57 -18.15
CA GLU A 127 12.29 17.73 -17.29
C GLU A 127 10.80 18.08 -17.20
N GLU A 128 10.08 18.07 -18.32
CA GLU A 128 8.63 18.30 -18.37
C GLU A 128 7.86 17.24 -17.56
N CYS A 129 8.19 15.96 -17.71
CA CYS A 129 7.60 14.88 -16.91
C CYS A 129 7.88 15.08 -15.41
N THR A 130 9.10 15.46 -15.05
CA THR A 130 9.47 15.75 -13.66
C THR A 130 8.64 16.91 -13.09
N GLN A 131 8.43 17.97 -13.89
CA GLN A 131 7.59 19.11 -13.49
C GLN A 131 6.13 18.71 -13.31
N GLN A 132 5.57 17.87 -14.18
CA GLN A 132 4.21 17.36 -14.04
C GLN A 132 4.02 16.53 -12.77
N ILE A 133 4.98 15.65 -12.46
CA ILE A 133 4.96 14.85 -11.23
C ILE A 133 4.94 15.78 -10.00
N LEU A 134 5.80 16.80 -9.97
CA LEU A 134 5.85 17.76 -8.86
C LEU A 134 4.55 18.56 -8.72
N ALA A 135 3.94 18.97 -9.84
CA ALA A 135 2.67 19.70 -9.84
C ALA A 135 1.52 18.83 -9.28
N LEU A 136 1.48 17.55 -9.65
CA LEU A 136 0.51 16.60 -9.11
C LEU A 136 0.71 16.38 -7.60
N GLN A 137 1.95 16.21 -7.15
CA GLN A 137 2.26 16.04 -5.73
C GLN A 137 1.84 17.26 -4.90
N GLU A 138 2.04 18.49 -5.39
CA GLU A 138 1.59 19.68 -4.67
C GLU A 138 0.05 19.77 -4.65
N LYS A 139 -0.63 19.41 -5.73
CA LYS A 139 -2.10 19.34 -5.76
C LYS A 139 -2.64 18.33 -4.74
N GLU A 140 -2.08 17.12 -4.71
CA GLU A 140 -2.45 16.08 -3.72
C GLU A 140 -2.22 16.55 -2.29
N LYS A 141 -1.10 17.23 -2.03
CA LYS A 141 -0.79 17.77 -0.70
C LYS A 141 -1.81 18.82 -0.25
N VAL A 142 -2.21 19.72 -1.15
CA VAL A 142 -3.26 20.71 -0.87
C VAL A 142 -4.59 19.99 -0.56
N GLU A 143 -4.99 19.02 -1.37
CA GLU A 143 -6.22 18.24 -1.17
C GLU A 143 -6.22 17.46 0.16
N ILE A 144 -5.11 16.81 0.50
CA ILE A 144 -4.94 16.14 1.80
C ILE A 144 -5.08 17.15 2.94
N SER A 145 -4.55 18.36 2.78
CA SER A 145 -4.64 19.39 3.82
C SER A 145 -6.07 19.90 4.02
N THR A 146 -6.84 20.08 2.94
CA THR A 146 -8.24 20.51 3.01
C THR A 146 -9.12 19.42 3.61
N LEU A 147 -8.94 18.17 3.19
CA LEU A 147 -9.68 17.03 3.74
C LEU A 147 -9.38 16.82 5.24
N LYS A 148 -8.13 17.05 5.67
CA LYS A 148 -7.77 17.02 7.10
C LYS A 148 -8.47 18.11 7.90
N GLN A 149 -8.58 19.32 7.36
CA GLN A 149 -9.29 20.41 8.02
C GLN A 149 -10.80 20.12 8.12
N GLU A 150 -11.41 19.60 7.06
CA GLU A 150 -12.81 19.21 7.05
C GLU A 150 -13.11 18.07 8.02
N LYS A 151 -12.26 17.03 8.05
CA LYS A 151 -12.35 15.96 9.05
C LYS A 151 -12.34 16.52 10.47
N HIS A 152 -11.42 17.45 10.76
CA HIS A 152 -11.34 18.08 12.09
C HIS A 152 -12.59 18.90 12.43
N HIS A 153 -13.12 19.63 11.45
CA HIS A 153 -14.36 20.38 11.62
C HIS A 153 -15.56 19.46 11.90
N LEU A 154 -15.70 18.38 11.15
CA LEU A 154 -16.77 17.41 11.33
C LEU A 154 -16.68 16.69 12.69
N LEU A 155 -15.47 16.35 13.14
CA LEU A 155 -15.27 15.76 14.48
C LEU A 155 -15.73 16.71 15.59
N LYS A 156 -15.35 17.99 15.52
CA LYS A 156 -15.84 19.01 16.48
C LYS A 156 -17.36 19.14 16.46
N PHE A 157 -17.98 19.09 15.29
CA PHE A 157 -19.43 19.16 15.16
C PHE A 157 -20.10 17.94 15.80
N ILE A 158 -19.56 16.73 15.58
CA ILE A 158 -20.04 15.49 16.21
C ILE A 158 -19.94 15.59 17.74
N ASP A 159 -18.83 16.10 18.26
CA ASP A 159 -18.64 16.24 19.71
C ASP A 159 -19.63 17.25 20.31
N ASN A 160 -19.84 18.40 19.67
CA ASN A 160 -20.87 19.37 20.09
C ASN A 160 -22.27 18.74 20.11
N MET A 161 -22.65 18.02 19.05
CA MET A 161 -23.95 17.34 18.98
C MET A 161 -24.11 16.25 20.05
N LYS A 162 -23.02 15.55 20.40
CA LYS A 162 -23.02 14.57 21.50
C LYS A 162 -23.20 15.25 22.86
N GLU A 163 -22.53 16.38 23.09
CA GLU A 163 -22.68 17.18 24.31
C GLU A 163 -24.11 17.72 24.46
N GLU A 164 -24.69 18.27 23.39
CA GLU A 164 -26.08 18.73 23.37
C GLU A 164 -27.07 17.59 23.67
N LYS A 165 -26.87 16.42 23.05
CA LYS A 165 -27.68 15.23 23.33
C LYS A 165 -27.60 14.82 24.80
N SER A 166 -26.39 14.80 25.38
CA SER A 166 -26.17 14.48 26.79
C SER A 166 -26.86 15.48 27.73
N SER A 167 -26.77 16.78 27.40
CA SER A 167 -27.44 17.85 28.14
C SER A 167 -28.96 17.71 28.10
N LEU A 168 -29.54 17.52 26.91
CA LEU A 168 -30.98 17.31 26.73
C LEU A 168 -31.45 16.04 27.45
N GLN A 169 -30.71 14.94 27.35
CA GLN A 169 -31.02 13.71 28.07
C GLN A 169 -31.06 13.94 29.59
N THR A 170 -30.12 14.72 30.12
CA THR A 170 -30.09 15.10 31.53
C THR A 170 -31.32 15.91 31.92
N GLN A 171 -31.76 16.84 31.07
CA GLN A 171 -32.98 17.63 31.30
C GLN A 171 -34.24 16.76 31.28
N VAL A 172 -34.36 15.85 30.31
CA VAL A 172 -35.47 14.89 30.22
C VAL A 172 -35.54 14.02 31.48
N ASN A 173 -34.40 13.51 31.95
CA ASN A 173 -34.35 12.72 33.19
C ASN A 173 -34.81 13.54 34.40
N LYS A 174 -34.41 14.82 34.51
CA LYS A 174 -34.85 15.71 35.59
C LYS A 174 -36.36 15.98 35.55
N LEU A 175 -36.92 16.22 34.36
CA LEU A 175 -38.36 16.44 34.17
C LEU A 175 -39.16 15.19 34.57
N SER A 176 -38.72 14.00 34.14
CA SER A 176 -39.34 12.74 34.52
C SER A 176 -39.38 12.56 36.05
N VAL A 177 -38.29 12.87 36.76
CA VAL A 177 -38.26 12.83 38.23
C VAL A 177 -39.20 13.86 38.86
N ALA A 178 -39.31 15.06 38.29
CA ALA A 178 -40.23 16.10 38.78
C ALA A 178 -41.71 15.71 38.61
N GLU A 179 -42.06 15.04 37.51
CA GLU A 179 -43.40 14.51 37.27
C GLU A 179 -43.77 13.40 38.27
N GLU A 180 -42.83 12.48 38.55
CA GLU A 180 -43.01 11.45 39.58
C GLU A 180 -43.18 12.06 40.97
N TYR A 181 -42.39 13.08 41.31
CA TYR A 181 -42.52 13.80 42.58
C TYR A 181 -43.87 14.52 42.72
N THR A 182 -44.37 15.13 41.63
CA THR A 182 -45.69 15.77 41.61
C THR A 182 -46.81 14.75 41.80
N ARG A 183 -46.72 13.58 41.15
CA ARG A 183 -47.67 12.47 41.37
C ARG A 183 -47.67 12.00 42.82
N TYR A 184 -46.49 11.82 43.42
CA TYR A 184 -46.36 11.46 44.83
C TYR A 184 -47.05 12.48 45.76
N LEU A 185 -46.84 13.79 45.53
CA LEU A 185 -47.49 14.85 46.33
C LEU A 185 -49.02 14.84 46.20
N GLN A 186 -49.54 14.62 44.99
CA GLN A 186 -50.98 14.50 44.75
C GLN A 186 -51.57 13.29 45.49
N GLU A 187 -50.93 12.12 45.42
CA GLU A 187 -51.35 10.95 46.18
C GLU A 187 -51.32 11.18 47.69
N TYR A 188 -50.24 11.78 48.20
CA TYR A 188 -50.09 12.11 49.62
C TYR A 188 -51.19 13.08 50.08
N GLY A 189 -51.48 14.12 49.30
CA GLY A 189 -52.55 15.07 49.55
C GLY A 189 -53.93 14.41 49.60
N ALA A 190 -54.22 13.51 48.65
CA ALA A 190 -55.46 12.74 48.63
C ALA A 190 -55.61 11.85 49.88
N ARG A 191 -54.54 11.16 50.30
CA ARG A 191 -54.53 10.35 51.54
C ARG A 191 -54.78 11.20 52.78
N LYS A 192 -54.15 12.37 52.87
CA LYS A 192 -54.35 13.31 53.98
C LYS A 192 -55.79 13.83 54.05
N LEU A 193 -56.40 14.15 52.89
CA LEU A 193 -57.79 14.58 52.82
C LEU A 193 -58.76 13.48 53.26
N LEU A 194 -58.53 12.24 52.84
CA LEU A 194 -59.33 11.08 53.27
C LEU A 194 -59.24 10.86 54.78
N LEU A 195 -58.04 10.96 55.36
CA LEU A 195 -57.83 10.87 56.81
C LEU A 195 -58.53 12.01 57.57
N ALA A 196 -58.43 13.24 57.06
CA ALA A 196 -59.16 14.38 57.62
C ALA A 196 -60.67 14.16 57.57
N LYS A 197 -61.20 13.63 56.46
CA LYS A 197 -62.63 13.34 56.33
C LYS A 197 -63.09 12.23 57.27
N LEU A 198 -62.27 11.19 57.47
CA LEU A 198 -62.53 10.15 58.47
C LEU A 198 -62.58 10.71 59.89
N ASN A 199 -61.62 11.57 60.24
CA ASN A 199 -61.60 12.25 61.55
C ASN A 199 -62.77 13.23 61.71
N GLU A 200 -63.15 13.94 60.65
CA GLU A 200 -64.30 14.84 60.63
C GLU A 200 -65.60 14.05 60.83
N MET A 201 -65.82 12.95 60.10
CA MET A 201 -66.97 12.07 60.32
C MET A 201 -67.02 11.51 61.75
N HIS A 202 -65.86 11.22 62.34
CA HIS A 202 -65.75 10.80 63.74
C HIS A 202 -66.11 11.92 64.73
N ASN A 203 -65.66 13.15 64.45
CA ASN A 203 -65.99 14.33 65.25
C ASN A 203 -67.45 14.78 65.06
N GLU A 204 -68.02 14.63 63.87
CA GLU A 204 -69.43 14.86 63.56
C GLU A 204 -70.32 13.88 64.33
N GLN A 205 -69.94 12.61 64.45
CA GLN A 205 -70.62 11.64 65.32
C GLN A 205 -70.58 12.04 66.81
N LEU A 206 -69.52 12.73 67.24
CA LEU A 206 -69.37 13.26 68.60
C LEU A 206 -70.17 14.56 68.81
N ASN A 207 -70.25 15.43 67.80
CA ASN A 207 -70.92 16.74 67.87
C ASN A 207 -72.45 16.68 67.72
N VAL A 208 -73.02 15.66 67.05
CA VAL A 208 -74.49 15.50 66.93
C VAL A 208 -75.18 15.31 68.30
N LYS A 209 -74.42 15.05 69.38
CA LYS A 209 -74.94 14.97 70.76
C LYS A 209 -75.07 16.32 71.48
N GLN A 210 -74.63 17.43 70.88
CA GLN A 210 -74.47 18.68 71.60
C GLN A 210 -75.03 19.88 70.83
N HIS A 211 -76.19 20.33 71.32
CA HIS A 211 -76.71 21.70 71.26
C HIS A 211 -77.64 22.08 70.10
N GLN A 212 -78.92 22.07 70.47
CA GLN A 212 -80.01 22.90 69.96
C GLN A 212 -80.11 24.16 70.85
N VAL A 213 -80.82 25.21 70.39
CA VAL A 213 -81.28 26.45 71.07
C VAL A 213 -80.50 27.72 70.64
N GLN A 214 -81.04 28.52 69.71
CA GLN A 214 -81.91 29.71 69.91
C GLN A 214 -81.07 30.96 70.29
N GLY A 215 -81.35 32.21 69.91
CA GLY A 215 -82.38 32.85 69.12
C GLY A 215 -82.22 34.37 69.32
N ASP A 216 -82.20 35.10 68.20
CA ASP A 216 -82.87 36.37 67.88
C ASP A 216 -82.90 37.63 68.81
N LYS A 217 -82.81 38.78 68.09
CA LYS A 217 -83.26 40.19 68.32
C LYS A 217 -82.49 41.18 69.20
N GLY A 218 -82.37 42.41 68.67
CA GLY A 218 -82.25 43.63 69.46
C GLY A 218 -81.77 44.86 68.69
N GLU A 219 -82.63 45.48 67.87
CA GLU A 219 -82.29 46.65 67.06
C GLU A 219 -82.50 48.01 67.76
N ASP A 220 -81.44 48.60 68.34
CA ASP A 220 -81.20 50.08 68.32
C ASP A 220 -79.76 50.55 68.66
N VAL A 221 -78.85 49.63 69.00
CA VAL A 221 -77.43 49.68 68.52
C VAL A 221 -77.39 49.42 67.02
N VAL A 222 -78.46 48.83 66.50
CA VAL A 222 -78.49 48.27 65.16
C VAL A 222 -78.58 49.32 64.08
N LYS A 223 -79.09 50.54 64.29
CA LYS A 223 -79.04 51.56 63.24
C LYS A 223 -77.63 52.13 63.02
N LEU A 224 -76.88 52.37 64.10
CA LEU A 224 -75.48 52.80 64.00
C LEU A 224 -74.58 51.64 63.54
N THR A 225 -74.87 50.44 64.03
CA THR A 225 -74.25 49.21 63.53
C THR A 225 -74.67 48.93 62.10
N LEU A 226 -75.86 49.33 61.65
CA LEU A 226 -76.37 49.20 60.28
C LEU A 226 -75.67 50.21 59.38
N ALA A 227 -75.45 51.45 59.83
CA ALA A 227 -74.66 52.43 59.10
C ALA A 227 -73.18 52.02 59.01
N LEU A 228 -72.58 51.56 60.12
CA LEU A 228 -71.23 50.98 60.14
C LEU A 228 -71.16 49.70 59.28
N LYS A 229 -72.22 48.89 59.27
CA LYS A 229 -72.35 47.68 58.45
C LYS A 229 -72.52 48.03 56.98
N MET A 230 -73.27 49.08 56.65
CA MET A 230 -73.42 49.60 55.29
C MET A 230 -72.10 50.20 54.81
N ALA A 231 -71.39 50.98 55.63
CA ALA A 231 -70.08 51.52 55.30
C ALA A 231 -69.02 50.40 55.14
N ARG A 232 -69.03 49.39 56.02
CA ARG A 232 -68.19 48.19 55.87
C ARG A 232 -68.55 47.41 54.63
N GLN A 233 -69.84 47.25 54.34
CA GLN A 233 -70.33 46.54 53.16
C GLN A 233 -69.98 47.29 51.88
N ASP A 234 -70.01 48.62 51.87
CA ASP A 234 -69.61 49.44 50.74
C ASP A 234 -68.10 49.47 50.56
N LEU A 235 -67.31 49.47 51.65
CA LEU A 235 -65.87 49.22 51.59
C LEU A 235 -65.59 47.83 51.01
N THR A 236 -66.30 46.79 51.45
CA THR A 236 -66.16 45.44 50.88
C THR A 236 -66.55 45.41 49.41
N LYS A 237 -67.63 46.08 49.00
CA LYS A 237 -68.01 46.20 47.59
C LYS A 237 -66.96 46.94 46.78
N ALA A 238 -66.40 48.02 47.31
CA ALA A 238 -65.35 48.80 46.65
C ALA A 238 -64.05 47.99 46.55
N GLN A 239 -63.67 47.27 47.60
CA GLN A 239 -62.51 46.38 47.60
C GLN A 239 -62.72 45.19 46.65
N VAL A 240 -63.93 44.62 46.60
CA VAL A 240 -64.28 43.56 45.64
C VAL A 240 -64.23 44.10 44.21
N LYS A 241 -64.72 45.31 43.95
CA LYS A 241 -64.59 45.96 42.63
C LYS A 241 -63.14 46.27 42.28
N LEU A 242 -62.34 46.75 43.23
CA LEU A 242 -60.93 47.03 43.03
C LEU A 242 -60.15 45.73 42.76
N ASN A 243 -60.43 44.67 43.52
CA ASN A 243 -59.84 43.36 43.32
C ASN A 243 -60.31 42.74 42.00
N ALA A 244 -61.59 42.92 41.63
CA ALA A 244 -62.12 42.49 40.33
C ALA A 244 -61.42 43.25 39.20
N MET A 245 -61.27 44.57 39.30
CA MET A 245 -60.54 45.37 38.32
C MET A 245 -59.06 45.00 38.29
N THR A 246 -58.42 44.76 39.44
CA THR A 246 -57.02 44.32 39.50
C THR A 246 -56.85 42.92 38.92
N ALA A 247 -57.85 42.03 39.08
CA ALA A 247 -57.87 40.71 38.47
C ALA A 247 -58.18 40.79 36.96
N GLU A 248 -59.03 41.71 36.52
CA GLU A 248 -59.38 41.94 35.11
C GLU A 248 -58.22 42.57 34.33
N TYR A 249 -57.45 43.46 34.95
CA TYR A 249 -56.34 44.19 34.32
C TYR A 249 -54.94 43.69 34.73
N GLY A 250 -54.86 42.70 35.62
CA GLY A 250 -53.59 42.13 36.10
C GLY A 250 -52.82 41.35 35.03
N ASP A 251 -53.50 40.92 33.97
CA ASP A 251 -52.95 40.12 32.86
C ASP A 251 -52.78 40.93 31.55
N VAL A 252 -52.85 42.26 31.63
CA VAL A 252 -52.76 43.12 30.45
C VAL A 252 -51.33 43.62 30.26
N VAL A 253 -50.74 43.34 29.10
CA VAL A 253 -49.38 43.76 28.74
C VAL A 253 -49.34 45.28 28.52
N PRO A 254 -48.41 46.02 29.16
CA PRO A 254 -48.23 47.44 28.93
C PRO A 254 -48.00 47.74 27.44
N ARG A 255 -48.63 48.81 26.93
CA ARG A 255 -48.61 49.16 25.50
C ARG A 255 -47.21 49.26 24.89
N ARG A 256 -46.23 49.79 25.65
CA ARG A 256 -44.82 49.85 25.22
C ARG A 256 -44.24 48.46 24.96
N ASP A 257 -44.54 47.52 25.85
CA ASP A 257 -44.03 46.16 25.75
C ASP A 257 -44.73 45.42 24.60
N PHE A 258 -46.03 45.65 24.41
CA PHE A 258 -46.78 45.17 23.25
C PHE A 258 -46.19 45.68 21.92
N GLU A 259 -45.99 47.00 21.78
CA GLU A 259 -45.40 47.61 20.57
C GLU A 259 -43.96 47.09 20.34
N SER A 260 -43.19 46.87 21.40
CA SER A 260 -41.86 46.29 21.31
C SER A 260 -41.88 44.83 20.85
N LEU A 261 -42.87 44.06 21.31
CA LEU A 261 -43.05 42.65 20.96
C LEU A 261 -43.57 42.49 19.53
N GLU A 262 -44.49 43.36 19.10
CA GLU A 262 -45.01 43.44 17.74
C GLU A 262 -43.91 43.78 16.73
N LYS A 263 -43.01 44.71 17.09
CA LYS A 263 -41.82 45.01 16.27
C LYS A 263 -40.91 43.78 16.15
N LYS A 264 -40.55 43.15 17.26
CA LYS A 264 -39.72 41.93 17.25
C LYS A 264 -40.36 40.80 16.43
N TYR A 265 -41.67 40.62 16.56
CA TYR A 265 -42.41 39.64 15.77
C TYR A 265 -42.35 39.96 14.27
N SER A 266 -42.49 41.24 13.91
CA SER A 266 -42.41 41.70 12.51
C SER A 266 -41.01 41.49 11.93
N ASP A 267 -39.97 41.82 12.69
CA ASP A 267 -38.57 41.62 12.31
C ASP A 267 -38.28 40.11 12.11
N LEU A 268 -38.68 39.28 13.08
CA LEU A 268 -38.53 37.82 13.01
C LEU A 268 -39.30 37.21 11.84
N LEU A 269 -40.50 37.72 11.55
CA LEU A 269 -41.30 37.28 10.41
C LEU A 269 -40.60 37.61 9.08
N GLN A 270 -39.91 38.74 9.00
CA GLN A 270 -39.16 39.14 7.83
C GLN A 270 -37.91 38.25 7.65
N GLU A 271 -37.18 37.95 8.72
CA GLU A 271 -36.05 37.00 8.71
C GLU A 271 -36.49 35.59 8.30
N MET A 272 -37.63 35.12 8.80
CA MET A 272 -38.19 33.82 8.39
C MET A 272 -38.54 33.79 6.90
N LYS A 273 -39.00 34.91 6.34
CA LYS A 273 -39.27 35.02 4.90
C LYS A 273 -38.00 35.04 4.06
N THR A 274 -36.94 35.70 4.52
CA THR A 274 -35.65 35.69 3.79
C THR A 274 -35.03 34.30 3.84
N LEU A 275 -34.97 33.68 5.02
CA LEU A 275 -34.40 32.34 5.17
C LEU A 275 -35.15 31.29 4.34
N ARG A 276 -36.48 31.40 4.23
CA ARG A 276 -37.28 30.54 3.36
C ARG A 276 -36.88 30.68 1.89
N LYS A 277 -36.66 31.91 1.41
CA LYS A 277 -36.22 32.15 0.03
C LYS A 277 -34.83 31.60 -0.22
N ASP A 278 -33.91 31.81 0.72
CA ASP A 278 -32.55 31.29 0.62
C ASP A 278 -32.55 29.76 0.59
N PHE A 279 -33.43 29.12 1.38
CA PHE A 279 -33.62 27.66 1.35
C PHE A 279 -34.21 27.17 0.02
N GLU A 280 -35.22 27.85 -0.53
CA GLU A 280 -35.78 27.53 -1.84
C GLU A 280 -34.72 27.67 -2.94
N GLN A 281 -33.90 28.72 -2.91
CA GLN A 281 -32.80 28.90 -3.86
C GLN A 281 -31.74 27.79 -3.72
N LEU A 282 -31.31 27.48 -2.50
CA LEU A 282 -30.33 26.42 -2.26
C LEU A 282 -30.84 25.05 -2.71
N HIS A 283 -32.15 24.80 -2.52
CA HIS A 283 -32.79 23.59 -3.01
C HIS A 283 -32.78 23.53 -4.55
N GLU A 284 -33.10 24.63 -5.24
CA GLU A 284 -33.00 24.69 -6.71
C GLU A 284 -31.58 24.45 -7.20
N GLU A 285 -30.57 25.08 -6.58
CA GLU A 285 -29.15 24.87 -6.91
C GLU A 285 -28.73 23.40 -6.70
N TYR A 286 -29.16 22.79 -5.61
CA TYR A 286 -28.88 21.38 -5.32
C TYR A 286 -29.50 20.44 -6.37
N GLU A 287 -30.76 20.66 -6.75
CA GLU A 287 -31.42 19.89 -7.81
C GLU A 287 -30.69 20.03 -9.16
N THR A 288 -30.23 21.23 -9.51
CA THR A 288 -29.43 21.41 -10.75
C THR A 288 -28.09 20.68 -10.69
N LEU A 289 -27.44 20.66 -9.53
CA LEU A 289 -26.18 19.94 -9.35
C LEU A 289 -26.36 18.43 -9.46
N LEU A 290 -27.45 17.89 -8.91
CA LEU A 290 -27.81 16.48 -9.05
C LEU A 290 -27.99 16.10 -10.52
N GLU A 291 -28.66 16.95 -11.31
CA GLU A 291 -28.88 16.68 -12.73
C GLU A 291 -27.57 16.69 -13.52
N ILE A 292 -26.68 17.67 -13.29
CA ILE A 292 -25.35 17.71 -13.91
C ILE A 292 -24.54 16.46 -13.56
N HIS A 293 -24.59 16.02 -12.31
CA HIS A 293 -23.88 14.82 -11.88
C HIS A 293 -24.44 13.56 -12.57
N ARG A 294 -25.77 13.47 -12.74
CA ARG A 294 -26.43 12.39 -13.47
C ARG A 294 -25.95 12.36 -14.93
N GLU A 295 -25.99 13.49 -15.62
CA GLU A 295 -25.55 13.60 -17.02
C GLU A 295 -24.06 13.23 -17.18
N THR A 296 -23.20 13.73 -16.30
CA THR A 296 -21.76 13.42 -16.32
C THR A 296 -21.49 11.92 -16.12
N ALA A 297 -22.27 11.26 -15.26
CA ALA A 297 -22.16 9.82 -15.06
C ALA A 297 -22.58 9.03 -16.32
N GLU A 298 -23.64 9.46 -17.00
CA GLU A 298 -24.10 8.87 -18.25
C GLU A 298 -23.08 9.05 -19.39
N GLU A 299 -22.47 10.23 -19.50
CA GLU A 299 -21.39 10.49 -20.46
C GLU A 299 -20.18 9.58 -20.20
N ARG A 300 -19.74 9.47 -18.94
CA ARG A 300 -18.65 8.57 -18.54
C ARG A 300 -18.94 7.13 -18.96
N ASP A 301 -20.14 6.64 -18.69
CA ASP A 301 -20.52 5.25 -19.00
C ASP A 301 -20.60 5.01 -20.51
N SER A 302 -21.07 6.01 -21.26
CA SER A 302 -21.03 6.00 -22.73
C SER A 302 -19.60 5.91 -23.26
N PHE A 303 -18.68 6.75 -22.75
CA PHE A 303 -17.28 6.70 -23.15
C PHE A 303 -16.61 5.38 -22.78
N HIS A 304 -16.89 4.83 -21.59
CA HIS A 304 -16.38 3.53 -21.19
C HIS A 304 -16.83 2.42 -22.15
N THR A 305 -18.11 2.44 -22.53
CA THR A 305 -18.67 1.47 -23.47
C THR A 305 -18.03 1.60 -24.86
N GLN A 306 -17.85 2.82 -25.36
CA GLN A 306 -17.20 3.08 -26.65
C GLN A 306 -15.73 2.63 -26.65
N LEU A 307 -15.01 2.88 -25.55
CA LEU A 307 -13.62 2.46 -25.39
C LEU A 307 -13.51 0.93 -25.39
N GLN A 308 -14.39 0.25 -24.66
CA GLN A 308 -14.44 -1.22 -24.66
C GLN A 308 -14.72 -1.79 -26.05
N GLU A 309 -15.62 -1.17 -26.82
CA GLU A 309 -15.93 -1.61 -28.19
C GLU A 309 -14.75 -1.36 -29.14
N ALA A 310 -14.07 -0.21 -29.02
CA ALA A 310 -12.86 0.09 -29.77
C ALA A 310 -11.75 -0.94 -29.47
N GLU A 311 -11.50 -1.27 -28.19
CA GLU A 311 -10.53 -2.30 -27.78
C GLU A 311 -10.84 -3.68 -28.40
N ARG A 312 -12.12 -4.07 -28.43
CA ARG A 312 -12.56 -5.31 -29.08
C ARG A 312 -12.32 -5.30 -30.58
N SER A 313 -12.53 -4.17 -31.24
CA SER A 313 -12.35 -4.03 -32.69
C SER A 313 -10.88 -4.04 -33.13
N HIS A 314 -9.96 -3.53 -32.31
CA HIS A 314 -8.53 -3.48 -32.62
C HIS A 314 -7.79 -4.81 -32.38
N THR A 315 -8.36 -5.71 -31.58
CA THR A 315 -7.79 -7.05 -31.30
C THR A 315 -8.83 -8.13 -31.50
N PRO A 316 -9.08 -8.61 -32.75
CA PRO A 316 -10.04 -9.67 -32.99
C PRO A 316 -9.66 -10.90 -32.17
N ARG A 317 -10.44 -11.19 -31.14
CA ARG A 317 -10.15 -12.30 -30.23
C ARG A 317 -10.25 -13.64 -30.97
N PRO A 318 -9.35 -14.59 -30.71
CA PRO A 318 -9.46 -15.92 -31.27
C PRO A 318 -10.81 -16.55 -30.93
N ASN A 319 -11.41 -17.25 -31.89
CA ASN A 319 -12.63 -18.02 -31.63
C ASN A 319 -12.25 -19.30 -30.87
N TRP A 320 -12.25 -19.20 -29.55
CA TRP A 320 -11.91 -20.30 -28.63
C TRP A 320 -12.88 -21.49 -28.72
N ALA A 321 -14.09 -21.33 -29.25
CA ALA A 321 -15.00 -22.45 -29.42
C ALA A 321 -14.44 -23.52 -30.37
N LYS A 322 -13.64 -23.11 -31.38
CA LYS A 322 -12.99 -24.03 -32.33
C LYS A 322 -11.99 -24.97 -31.67
N CYS A 323 -11.42 -24.60 -30.53
CA CYS A 323 -10.45 -25.45 -29.82
C CYS A 323 -11.09 -26.77 -29.33
N SER A 324 -12.41 -26.77 -29.08
CA SER A 324 -13.14 -27.99 -28.72
C SER A 324 -13.16 -29.05 -29.82
N GLU A 325 -12.98 -28.67 -31.09
CA GLU A 325 -12.93 -29.60 -32.22
C GLU A 325 -11.58 -30.32 -32.34
N VAL A 326 -10.51 -29.73 -31.79
CA VAL A 326 -9.13 -30.21 -31.93
C VAL A 326 -8.64 -30.91 -30.66
N ILE A 327 -9.13 -30.50 -29.49
CA ILE A 327 -8.67 -31.04 -28.21
C ILE A 327 -9.37 -32.37 -27.89
N PRO A 328 -8.63 -33.42 -27.47
CA PRO A 328 -9.22 -34.67 -27.02
C PRO A 328 -10.17 -34.43 -25.85
N GLY A 329 -11.42 -34.91 -25.94
CA GLY A 329 -12.46 -34.70 -24.93
C GLY A 329 -13.51 -33.64 -25.28
N GLY A 330 -13.37 -32.97 -26.42
CA GLY A 330 -14.45 -32.19 -27.04
C GLY A 330 -14.87 -30.93 -26.26
N VAL A 331 -16.12 -30.53 -26.46
CA VAL A 331 -16.71 -29.31 -25.87
C VAL A 331 -16.71 -29.35 -24.34
N GLU A 332 -17.05 -30.49 -23.73
CA GLU A 332 -17.13 -30.64 -22.27
C GLU A 332 -15.77 -30.40 -21.60
N ARG A 333 -14.72 -31.08 -22.08
CA ARG A 333 -13.37 -30.93 -21.52
C ARG A 333 -12.80 -29.54 -21.77
N TRP A 334 -13.02 -28.98 -22.96
CA TRP A 334 -12.60 -27.61 -23.24
C TRP A 334 -13.36 -26.59 -22.39
N GLY A 335 -14.65 -26.80 -22.15
CA GLY A 335 -15.46 -25.99 -21.24
C GLY A 335 -14.85 -25.93 -19.84
N CYS A 336 -14.57 -27.09 -19.23
CA CYS A 336 -13.91 -27.15 -17.93
C CYS A 336 -12.51 -26.52 -17.93
N LEU A 337 -11.76 -26.65 -19.04
CA LEU A 337 -10.43 -26.08 -19.16
C LEU A 337 -10.44 -24.57 -19.40
N ALA A 338 -11.49 -24.03 -20.02
CA ALA A 338 -11.60 -22.62 -20.38
C ALA A 338 -12.33 -21.78 -19.32
N GLU A 339 -13.07 -22.43 -18.42
CA GLU A 339 -13.84 -21.77 -17.37
C GLU A 339 -12.95 -20.86 -16.51
N GLY A 340 -13.38 -19.60 -16.36
CA GLY A 340 -12.68 -18.60 -15.56
C GLY A 340 -11.35 -18.08 -16.11
N LYS A 341 -10.93 -18.47 -17.32
CA LYS A 341 -9.61 -18.10 -17.88
C LYS A 341 -9.67 -16.94 -18.88
N SER A 342 -8.63 -16.11 -18.86
CA SER A 342 -8.45 -15.03 -19.83
C SER A 342 -7.98 -15.56 -21.20
N SER A 343 -8.14 -14.77 -22.25
CA SER A 343 -7.72 -15.14 -23.61
C SER A 343 -6.24 -15.51 -23.70
N ASN A 344 -5.36 -14.87 -22.92
CA ASN A 344 -3.94 -15.22 -22.89
C ASN A 344 -3.71 -16.54 -22.12
N GLN A 345 -4.39 -16.73 -21.00
CA GLN A 345 -4.33 -17.99 -20.25
C GLN A 345 -4.87 -19.17 -21.07
N LEU A 346 -5.85 -18.95 -21.95
CA LEU A 346 -6.35 -19.97 -22.88
C LEU A 346 -5.30 -20.38 -23.91
N VAL A 347 -4.39 -19.47 -24.31
CA VAL A 347 -3.24 -19.82 -25.16
C VAL A 347 -2.34 -20.82 -24.43
N ASP A 348 -1.99 -20.56 -23.17
CA ASP A 348 -1.10 -21.44 -22.40
C ASP A 348 -1.73 -22.83 -22.18
N VAL A 349 -3.03 -22.87 -21.87
CA VAL A 349 -3.78 -24.12 -21.74
C VAL A 349 -3.82 -24.90 -23.06
N LEU A 350 -4.04 -24.21 -24.18
CA LEU A 350 -4.04 -24.82 -25.50
C LEU A 350 -2.66 -25.39 -25.86
N LEU A 351 -1.60 -24.63 -25.61
CA LEU A 351 -0.22 -25.06 -25.86
C LEU A 351 0.16 -26.27 -25.00
N GLU A 352 -0.26 -26.30 -23.74
CA GLU A 352 -0.06 -27.44 -22.84
C GLU A 352 -0.82 -28.69 -23.30
N GLU A 353 -2.09 -28.55 -23.71
CA GLU A 353 -2.89 -29.69 -24.20
C GLU A 353 -2.33 -30.27 -25.50
N ILE A 354 -1.94 -29.41 -26.46
CA ILE A 354 -1.31 -29.85 -27.71
C ILE A 354 0.06 -30.48 -27.41
N GLY A 355 0.90 -29.81 -26.62
CA GLY A 355 2.25 -30.27 -26.29
C GLY A 355 2.26 -31.60 -25.54
N THR A 356 1.37 -31.77 -24.57
CA THR A 356 1.23 -33.04 -23.84
C THR A 356 0.61 -34.15 -24.68
N GLY A 357 -0.25 -33.82 -25.66
CA GLY A 357 -0.71 -34.76 -26.68
C GLY A 357 0.44 -35.30 -27.53
N VAL A 358 1.25 -34.40 -28.10
CA VAL A 358 2.41 -34.75 -28.93
C VAL A 358 3.45 -35.56 -28.13
N LEU A 359 3.70 -35.20 -26.86
CA LEU A 359 4.58 -35.97 -25.99
C LEU A 359 4.11 -37.41 -25.76
N LYS A 360 2.79 -37.66 -25.70
CA LYS A 360 2.27 -39.02 -25.52
C LYS A 360 2.43 -39.87 -26.78
N GLU A 361 2.40 -39.25 -27.95
CA GLU A 361 2.58 -39.93 -29.24
C GLU A 361 4.06 -40.22 -29.54
N MET A 362 4.96 -39.33 -29.12
CA MET A 362 6.39 -39.44 -29.38
C MET A 362 7.03 -40.60 -28.60
N ASN A 363 7.78 -41.48 -29.28
CA ASN A 363 8.43 -42.64 -28.64
C ASN A 363 9.90 -42.41 -28.28
N VAL A 364 10.56 -41.46 -28.95
CA VAL A 364 12.00 -41.20 -28.85
C VAL A 364 12.26 -39.70 -28.85
N PHE A 365 13.14 -39.23 -27.97
CA PHE A 365 13.73 -37.89 -27.98
C PHE A 365 15.11 -37.94 -28.63
N HIS A 366 15.49 -36.87 -29.32
CA HIS A 366 16.84 -36.73 -29.86
C HIS A 366 17.70 -35.95 -28.86
N GLY A 367 18.84 -36.53 -28.47
CA GLY A 367 19.79 -35.90 -27.56
C GLY A 367 20.37 -34.60 -28.12
N TRP A 368 20.62 -33.62 -27.25
CA TRP A 368 21.11 -32.29 -27.59
C TRP A 368 22.64 -32.21 -27.75
N GLY A 369 23.34 -33.34 -27.64
CA GLY A 369 24.78 -33.46 -27.75
C GLY A 369 25.51 -33.28 -26.41
N LYS A 370 26.84 -33.37 -26.45
CA LYS A 370 27.72 -33.34 -25.26
C LYS A 370 28.49 -32.02 -25.09
N GLY A 371 28.08 -30.96 -25.78
CA GLY A 371 28.77 -29.67 -25.74
C GLY A 371 28.62 -28.95 -24.39
N ASP A 372 29.55 -28.06 -24.07
CA ASP A 372 29.56 -27.33 -22.79
C ASP A 372 28.35 -26.41 -22.58
N LYS A 373 27.73 -25.97 -23.69
CA LYS A 373 26.50 -25.16 -23.69
C LYS A 373 25.23 -25.95 -23.34
N VAL A 374 25.30 -27.28 -23.34
CA VAL A 374 24.16 -28.15 -22.98
C VAL A 374 24.18 -28.36 -21.45
N PRO A 375 23.04 -28.20 -20.75
CA PRO A 375 22.96 -28.45 -19.31
C PRO A 375 23.44 -29.86 -18.95
N VAL A 376 24.14 -30.00 -17.82
CA VAL A 376 24.81 -31.25 -17.42
C VAL A 376 23.86 -32.45 -17.43
N TYR A 377 22.61 -32.26 -17.00
CA TYR A 377 21.57 -33.29 -16.98
C TYR A 377 20.99 -33.67 -18.36
N LEU A 378 21.28 -32.92 -19.42
CA LEU A 378 20.84 -33.19 -20.80
C LEU A 378 21.99 -33.59 -21.76
N ARG A 379 23.22 -33.70 -21.27
CA ARG A 379 24.39 -34.05 -22.12
C ARG A 379 24.34 -35.50 -22.58
N TYR A 380 23.67 -35.74 -23.69
CA TYR A 380 23.56 -37.05 -24.32
C TYR A 380 23.48 -36.92 -25.83
N GLU A 381 24.00 -37.93 -26.53
CA GLU A 381 24.02 -37.98 -27.98
C GLU A 381 23.42 -39.32 -28.43
N GLY A 382 22.42 -39.24 -29.30
CA GLY A 382 21.63 -40.38 -29.77
C GLY A 382 20.17 -40.34 -29.33
N ASP A 383 19.48 -41.43 -29.60
CA ASP A 383 18.06 -41.61 -29.39
C ASP A 383 17.74 -42.01 -27.95
N ILE A 384 16.84 -41.29 -27.31
CA ILE A 384 16.47 -41.45 -25.90
C ILE A 384 15.02 -41.90 -25.82
N LYS A 385 14.74 -42.97 -25.07
CA LYS A 385 13.38 -43.50 -24.97
C LYS A 385 12.46 -42.57 -24.16
N ASN A 386 11.31 -42.24 -24.71
CA ASN A 386 10.23 -41.59 -23.97
C ASN A 386 9.56 -42.61 -23.04
N LYS A 387 9.59 -42.35 -21.73
CA LYS A 387 9.01 -43.22 -20.69
C LYS A 387 7.52 -43.00 -20.52
N LYS A 388 6.98 -41.90 -21.06
CA LYS A 388 5.58 -41.50 -20.98
C LYS A 388 5.03 -41.48 -19.54
N PRO A 389 5.71 -40.81 -18.58
CA PRO A 389 5.21 -40.69 -17.21
C PRO A 389 3.91 -39.89 -17.14
N THR A 390 3.07 -40.11 -16.12
CA THR A 390 1.92 -39.24 -15.90
C THR A 390 2.36 -37.92 -15.27
N LYS A 391 1.53 -36.85 -15.40
CA LYS A 391 1.81 -35.57 -14.74
C LYS A 391 2.01 -35.74 -13.23
N LYS A 392 1.24 -36.65 -12.60
CA LYS A 392 1.34 -36.96 -11.17
C LYS A 392 2.69 -37.60 -10.83
N ASP A 393 3.19 -38.53 -11.65
CA ASP A 393 4.49 -39.17 -11.44
C ASP A 393 5.63 -38.16 -11.51
N VAL A 394 5.58 -37.25 -12.48
CA VAL A 394 6.55 -36.16 -12.61
C VAL A 394 6.55 -35.29 -11.37
N VAL A 395 5.38 -34.82 -10.91
CA VAL A 395 5.27 -34.01 -9.68
C VAL A 395 5.87 -34.73 -8.48
N ASN A 396 5.56 -36.01 -8.28
CA ASN A 396 6.08 -36.79 -7.16
C ASN A 396 7.60 -36.91 -7.21
N ILE A 397 8.17 -37.15 -8.39
CA ILE A 397 9.62 -37.20 -8.56
C ILE A 397 10.26 -35.84 -8.24
N LEU A 398 9.67 -34.73 -8.69
CA LEU A 398 10.17 -33.39 -8.40
C LEU A 398 10.08 -33.05 -6.89
N LYS A 399 9.00 -33.45 -6.22
CA LYS A 399 8.85 -33.32 -4.76
C LYS A 399 9.91 -34.12 -4.02
N ASP A 400 10.18 -35.36 -4.43
CA ASP A 400 11.23 -36.19 -3.84
C ASP A 400 12.62 -35.58 -4.02
N ILE A 401 12.92 -35.02 -5.20
CA ILE A 401 14.19 -34.35 -5.49
C ILE A 401 14.39 -33.16 -4.54
N TRP A 402 13.35 -32.33 -4.35
CA TRP A 402 13.44 -31.21 -3.41
C TRP A 402 13.62 -31.68 -1.97
N ARG A 403 12.88 -32.71 -1.55
CA ARG A 403 12.99 -33.29 -0.20
C ARG A 403 14.42 -33.78 0.08
N GLU A 404 15.01 -34.50 -0.87
CA GLU A 404 16.39 -35.00 -0.73
C GLU A 404 17.42 -33.85 -0.77
N LYS A 405 17.17 -32.80 -1.57
CA LYS A 405 18.04 -31.62 -1.62
C LYS A 405 18.08 -30.87 -0.29
N ILE A 406 16.92 -30.66 0.35
CA ILE A 406 16.79 -30.00 1.65
C ILE A 406 17.48 -30.81 2.75
N ALA A 407 17.38 -32.14 2.70
CA ALA A 407 18.04 -33.02 3.66
C ALA A 407 19.59 -33.00 3.54
N LEU A 408 20.12 -32.63 2.37
CA LEU A 408 21.55 -32.65 2.03
C LEU A 408 22.20 -31.26 2.04
N ASP A 409 21.55 -30.23 2.58
CA ASP A 409 21.90 -28.79 2.48
C ASP A 409 23.23 -28.38 3.18
N GLN A 410 24.14 -29.33 3.41
CA GLN A 410 25.52 -29.11 3.85
C GLN A 410 26.54 -29.03 2.69
N GLN A 411 26.15 -29.32 1.44
CA GLN A 411 27.04 -29.23 0.27
C GLN A 411 26.54 -28.21 -0.76
N GLN A 412 27.38 -27.20 -1.05
CA GLN A 412 27.20 -26.22 -2.14
C GLN A 412 27.33 -26.88 -3.52
N SER A 413 26.39 -27.75 -3.88
CA SER A 413 26.25 -28.25 -5.24
C SER A 413 25.20 -27.43 -6.01
N SER A 414 25.54 -27.03 -7.22
CA SER A 414 24.60 -26.48 -8.21
C SER A 414 23.35 -27.36 -8.33
N LEU A 415 22.18 -26.75 -8.53
CA LEU A 415 20.93 -27.51 -8.72
C LEU A 415 20.96 -28.48 -9.94
N PRO A 416 21.49 -28.11 -11.12
CA PRO A 416 21.58 -29.02 -12.27
C PRO A 416 22.42 -30.29 -12.00
N GLU A 417 23.52 -30.14 -11.28
CA GLU A 417 24.45 -31.21 -10.91
C GLU A 417 23.82 -32.12 -9.85
N PHE A 418 23.16 -31.54 -8.85
CA PHE A 418 22.39 -32.27 -7.86
C PHE A 418 21.27 -33.09 -8.54
N PHE A 419 20.51 -32.47 -9.45
CA PHE A 419 19.43 -33.10 -10.20
C PHE A 419 19.91 -34.33 -10.97
N LEU A 420 21.05 -34.23 -11.68
CA LEU A 420 21.64 -35.39 -12.37
C LEU A 420 22.09 -36.48 -11.37
N SER A 421 22.78 -36.10 -10.29
CA SER A 421 23.28 -37.05 -9.31
C SER A 421 22.15 -37.84 -8.62
N TYR A 422 21.02 -37.18 -8.33
CA TYR A 422 19.83 -37.82 -7.80
C TYR A 422 19.27 -38.87 -8.77
N LEU A 423 19.15 -38.51 -10.05
CA LEU A 423 18.60 -39.42 -11.06
C LEU A 423 19.51 -40.62 -11.30
N GLN A 424 20.83 -40.42 -11.29
CA GLN A 424 21.82 -41.50 -11.37
C GLN A 424 21.73 -42.44 -10.16
N LYS A 425 21.60 -41.88 -8.95
CA LYS A 425 21.46 -42.66 -7.71
C LYS A 425 20.16 -43.47 -7.67
N LYS A 426 19.03 -42.89 -8.08
CA LYS A 426 17.69 -43.52 -7.98
C LYS A 426 17.39 -44.50 -9.12
N TYR A 427 17.82 -44.19 -10.35
CA TYR A 427 17.43 -44.94 -11.55
C TYR A 427 18.61 -45.57 -12.31
N GLY A 428 19.85 -45.30 -11.91
CA GLY A 428 21.06 -45.77 -12.59
C GLY A 428 21.42 -44.93 -13.82
N ASP A 429 22.70 -44.93 -14.22
CA ASP A 429 23.24 -44.01 -15.24
C ASP A 429 22.52 -44.08 -16.60
N ALA A 430 22.16 -45.29 -17.05
CA ALA A 430 21.49 -45.48 -18.34
C ALA A 430 20.06 -44.93 -18.35
N SER A 431 19.30 -45.11 -17.26
CA SER A 431 17.92 -44.61 -17.18
C SER A 431 17.86 -43.16 -16.69
N ALA A 432 18.91 -42.65 -16.05
CA ALA A 432 18.97 -41.27 -15.57
C ALA A 432 18.85 -40.28 -16.74
N VAL A 433 19.52 -40.54 -17.87
CA VAL A 433 19.40 -39.73 -19.09
C VAL A 433 17.97 -39.72 -19.61
N GLU A 434 17.33 -40.90 -19.67
CA GLU A 434 15.94 -41.01 -20.12
C GLU A 434 15.03 -40.18 -19.19
N TRP A 435 15.15 -40.32 -17.88
CA TRP A 435 14.37 -39.54 -16.92
C TRP A 435 14.66 -38.04 -16.99
N SER A 436 15.91 -37.62 -17.19
CA SER A 436 16.25 -36.19 -17.36
C SER A 436 15.49 -35.55 -18.51
N TYR A 437 15.45 -36.20 -19.68
CA TYR A 437 14.73 -35.69 -20.85
C TYR A 437 13.22 -35.71 -20.66
N ASN A 438 12.69 -36.80 -20.08
CA ASN A 438 11.26 -36.90 -19.78
C ASN A 438 10.81 -35.80 -18.79
N LEU A 439 11.52 -35.64 -17.67
CA LEU A 439 11.20 -34.61 -16.69
C LEU A 439 11.35 -33.20 -17.28
N TYR A 440 12.42 -32.94 -18.01
CA TYR A 440 12.66 -31.64 -18.65
C TYR A 440 11.55 -31.25 -19.62
N GLU A 441 11.13 -32.17 -20.49
CA GLU A 441 10.07 -31.92 -21.48
C GLU A 441 8.70 -31.72 -20.84
N TYR A 442 8.36 -32.50 -19.82
CA TYR A 442 7.12 -32.33 -19.08
C TYR A 442 7.08 -31.01 -18.31
N MET A 443 8.20 -30.65 -17.68
CA MET A 443 8.35 -29.37 -16.98
C MET A 443 8.24 -28.16 -17.93
N ARG A 444 8.80 -28.26 -19.14
CA ARG A 444 8.72 -27.21 -20.16
C ARG A 444 7.30 -27.01 -20.71
N LEU A 445 6.54 -28.09 -20.84
CA LEU A 445 5.24 -28.10 -21.54
C LEU A 445 4.03 -27.99 -20.61
N CYS A 446 4.21 -28.07 -19.29
CA CYS A 446 3.12 -27.97 -18.31
C CYS A 446 3.26 -26.74 -17.39
N PRO A 447 3.18 -25.51 -17.91
CA PRO A 447 3.30 -24.28 -17.10
C PRO A 447 2.14 -24.11 -16.11
N SER A 448 0.99 -24.74 -16.34
CA SER A 448 -0.15 -24.66 -15.40
C SER A 448 0.12 -25.31 -14.05
N ASN A 449 1.08 -26.23 -13.96
CA ASN A 449 1.46 -26.86 -12.70
C ASN A 449 2.57 -26.06 -12.03
N HIS A 450 2.24 -25.38 -10.93
CA HIS A 450 3.18 -24.54 -10.19
C HIS A 450 4.47 -25.27 -9.77
N ILE A 451 4.39 -26.55 -9.37
CA ILE A 451 5.58 -27.33 -8.96
C ILE A 451 6.51 -27.55 -10.15
N MET A 452 5.96 -27.91 -11.32
CA MET A 452 6.74 -28.12 -12.53
C MET A 452 7.33 -26.82 -13.07
N SER A 453 6.52 -25.75 -13.15
CA SER A 453 6.95 -24.44 -13.65
C SER A 453 8.06 -23.86 -12.78
N SER A 454 7.87 -23.85 -11.46
CA SER A 454 8.86 -23.32 -10.52
C SER A 454 10.13 -24.17 -10.54
N PHE A 455 10.04 -25.51 -10.55
CA PHE A 455 11.24 -26.34 -10.70
C PHE A 455 11.99 -26.05 -12.01
N TYR A 456 11.26 -25.89 -13.12
CA TYR A 456 11.83 -25.60 -14.43
C TYR A 456 12.60 -24.29 -14.47
N GLU A 457 12.02 -23.21 -13.93
CA GLU A 457 12.63 -21.89 -13.90
C GLU A 457 13.92 -21.87 -13.09
N ILE A 458 13.94 -22.59 -11.97
CA ILE A 458 15.11 -22.68 -11.10
C ILE A 458 16.19 -23.58 -11.73
N LEU A 459 15.79 -24.72 -12.30
CA LEU A 459 16.70 -25.66 -12.96
C LEU A 459 17.35 -25.03 -14.22
N THR A 460 16.63 -24.14 -14.91
CA THR A 460 17.14 -23.42 -16.09
C THR A 460 17.85 -22.11 -15.74
N GLY A 461 17.89 -21.72 -14.47
CA GLY A 461 18.55 -20.50 -14.00
C GLY A 461 17.85 -19.20 -14.39
N LYS A 462 16.56 -19.26 -14.75
CA LYS A 462 15.72 -18.07 -14.99
C LYS A 462 15.39 -17.32 -13.70
N VAL A 463 15.34 -18.04 -12.57
CA VAL A 463 15.15 -17.51 -11.22
C VAL A 463 16.29 -18.00 -10.33
N GLY A 464 16.86 -17.12 -9.49
CA GLY A 464 18.00 -17.46 -8.62
C GLY A 464 17.60 -18.40 -7.49
N ASN A 465 18.04 -19.66 -7.56
CA ASN A 465 17.97 -20.74 -6.56
C ASN A 465 17.07 -20.53 -5.30
N PRO A 466 15.73 -20.37 -5.44
CA PRO A 466 14.83 -20.40 -4.32
C PRO A 466 14.35 -21.85 -4.14
N CYS A 467 14.69 -22.48 -3.02
CA CYS A 467 14.04 -23.74 -2.65
C CYS A 467 12.51 -23.54 -2.66
N LEU A 468 11.72 -24.51 -3.16
CA LEU A 468 10.24 -24.43 -3.18
C LEU A 468 9.65 -24.21 -1.76
N CYS A 469 10.37 -24.69 -0.75
CA CYS A 469 10.09 -24.52 0.68
C CYS A 469 10.63 -23.21 1.29
N ALA A 470 11.41 -22.43 0.54
CA ALA A 470 12.03 -21.18 0.98
C ALA A 470 11.27 -19.92 0.53
N ALA A 471 10.24 -20.02 -0.32
CA ALA A 471 9.47 -18.86 -0.76
C ALA A 471 8.85 -18.05 0.41
N PRO A 472 8.24 -18.68 1.43
CA PRO A 472 7.73 -17.95 2.60
C PRO A 472 8.85 -17.34 3.45
N LEU A 473 9.97 -18.06 3.59
CA LEU A 473 11.12 -17.62 4.39
C LEU A 473 11.83 -16.42 3.75
N MET A 474 11.95 -16.41 2.42
CA MET A 474 12.52 -15.31 1.64
C MET A 474 11.60 -14.09 1.65
N ALA A 475 10.30 -14.28 1.44
CA ALA A 475 9.32 -13.19 1.50
C ALA A 475 9.28 -12.52 2.88
N LEU A 476 9.32 -13.31 3.95
CA LEU A 476 9.38 -12.78 5.32
C LEU A 476 10.74 -12.13 5.63
N LYS A 477 11.84 -12.65 5.08
CA LYS A 477 13.17 -12.01 5.25
C LYS A 477 13.28 -10.69 4.50
N GLU A 478 12.63 -10.57 3.35
CA GLU A 478 12.55 -9.33 2.57
C GLU A 478 11.65 -8.30 3.26
N ALA A 479 10.48 -8.72 3.75
CA ALA A 479 9.57 -7.85 4.49
C ALA A 479 10.14 -7.42 5.86
N PHE A 480 10.96 -8.26 6.49
CA PHE A 480 11.56 -7.98 7.80
C PHE A 480 13.09 -8.18 7.80
N PRO A 481 13.86 -7.26 7.17
CA PRO A 481 15.31 -7.43 6.99
C PRO A 481 16.08 -7.55 8.31
N LEU A 482 15.63 -6.83 9.34
CA LEU A 482 16.30 -6.73 10.64
C LEU A 482 15.98 -7.90 11.58
N LYS A 483 14.99 -8.74 11.26
CA LYS A 483 14.65 -9.90 12.10
C LYS A 483 15.73 -10.98 12.04
N ARG A 484 15.98 -11.60 13.21
CA ARG A 484 16.87 -12.75 13.36
C ARG A 484 16.33 -13.95 12.56
N ARG A 485 17.22 -14.82 12.07
CA ARG A 485 16.84 -15.97 11.23
C ARG A 485 15.86 -16.90 11.97
N ASP A 486 16.11 -17.14 13.26
CA ASP A 486 15.28 -18.02 14.08
C ASP A 486 13.87 -17.44 14.27
N ALA A 487 13.76 -16.12 14.44
CA ALA A 487 12.46 -15.43 14.52
C ALA A 487 11.66 -15.55 13.23
N ILE A 488 12.33 -15.54 12.06
CA ILE A 488 11.67 -15.74 10.77
C ILE A 488 11.24 -17.20 10.60
N GLN A 489 12.05 -18.16 11.06
CA GLN A 489 11.68 -19.57 11.04
C GLN A 489 10.42 -19.83 11.89
N GLU A 490 10.35 -19.23 13.08
CA GLU A 490 9.16 -19.33 13.94
C GLU A 490 7.89 -18.75 13.29
N LEU A 491 8.02 -17.73 12.44
CA LEU A 491 6.89 -17.19 11.67
C LEU A 491 6.46 -18.13 10.55
N VAL A 492 7.41 -18.77 9.88
CA VAL A 492 7.12 -19.81 8.88
C VAL A 492 6.42 -21.01 9.54
N ASP A 493 6.87 -21.43 10.70
CA ASP A 493 6.25 -22.54 11.43
C ASP A 493 4.83 -22.18 11.90
N ALA A 494 4.63 -20.95 12.39
CA ALA A 494 3.31 -20.44 12.78
C ALA A 494 2.34 -20.32 11.58
N SER A 495 2.85 -20.05 10.37
CA SER A 495 2.03 -20.00 9.15
C SER A 495 1.53 -21.36 8.66
N ARG A 496 2.06 -22.46 9.23
CA ARG A 496 1.73 -23.84 8.86
C ARG A 496 0.80 -24.53 9.86
N PHE A 497 0.32 -23.81 10.88
CA PHE A 497 -0.41 -24.37 12.03
C PHE A 497 -1.73 -25.09 11.67
N ASN A 498 -2.38 -24.73 10.56
CA ASN A 498 -3.69 -25.27 10.16
C ASN A 498 -3.64 -26.33 9.03
N LEU A 499 -2.46 -26.77 8.61
CA LEU A 499 -2.31 -27.72 7.50
C LEU A 499 -2.04 -29.14 8.02
N ASP A 500 -3.10 -29.88 8.35
CA ASP A 500 -3.05 -31.35 8.46
C ASP A 500 -2.88 -32.04 7.08
N SER A 501 -2.74 -31.26 6.00
CA SER A 501 -2.48 -31.78 4.65
C SER A 501 -1.00 -31.68 4.28
N ASP A 502 -0.47 -32.73 3.67
CA ASP A 502 0.88 -32.92 3.11
C ASP A 502 1.22 -31.96 1.93
N GLU A 503 0.55 -30.80 1.86
CA GLU A 503 0.77 -29.76 0.86
C GLU A 503 1.39 -28.51 1.51
N ASP A 504 2.60 -28.15 1.06
CA ASP A 504 3.37 -26.95 1.45
C ASP A 504 2.71 -25.61 1.01
N LEU A 505 1.38 -25.55 0.87
CA LEU A 505 0.63 -24.39 0.38
C LEU A 505 0.08 -23.56 1.54
N ILE A 506 0.62 -22.37 1.75
CA ILE A 506 0.13 -21.42 2.75
C ILE A 506 -1.09 -20.68 2.18
N ASP A 507 -2.26 -20.85 2.80
CA ASP A 507 -3.42 -20.00 2.50
C ASP A 507 -3.26 -18.63 3.17
N TYR A 508 -2.76 -17.66 2.39
CA TYR A 508 -2.57 -16.28 2.82
C TYR A 508 -3.84 -15.64 3.40
N THR A 509 -5.02 -16.04 2.93
CA THR A 509 -6.29 -15.45 3.39
C THR A 509 -6.62 -15.89 4.80
N SER A 510 -6.23 -17.10 5.19
CA SER A 510 -6.52 -17.64 6.50
C SER A 510 -5.55 -17.13 7.57
N LEU A 511 -4.32 -16.77 7.21
CA LEU A 511 -3.34 -16.19 8.14
C LEU A 511 -3.81 -14.90 8.86
N PHE A 512 -4.75 -14.16 8.27
CA PHE A 512 -5.26 -12.89 8.78
C PHE A 512 -6.68 -12.97 9.32
N LYS A 513 -7.25 -14.17 9.45
CA LYS A 513 -8.55 -14.36 10.07
C LYS A 513 -8.43 -14.24 11.60
N GLU A 514 -9.54 -13.89 12.21
CA GLU A 514 -9.73 -13.92 13.65
C GLU A 514 -10.58 -15.15 13.98
N ASP A 515 -10.31 -15.79 15.12
CA ASP A 515 -11.13 -16.89 15.62
C ASP A 515 -12.52 -16.41 16.08
N GLU A 516 -13.40 -17.34 16.45
CA GLU A 516 -14.77 -17.03 16.91
C GLU A 516 -14.79 -16.14 18.17
N GLU A 517 -13.67 -16.05 18.90
CA GLU A 517 -13.47 -15.17 20.05
C GLU A 517 -12.80 -13.83 19.69
N GLY A 518 -12.52 -13.55 18.42
CA GLY A 518 -11.90 -12.32 17.93
C GLY A 518 -10.38 -12.25 18.13
N ASN A 519 -9.71 -13.37 18.44
CA ASN A 519 -8.26 -13.41 18.58
C ASN A 519 -7.61 -13.65 17.21
N PRO A 520 -6.45 -13.01 16.95
CA PRO A 520 -5.72 -13.21 15.72
C PRO A 520 -5.16 -14.63 15.63
N GLU A 521 -5.16 -15.21 14.42
CA GLU A 521 -4.52 -16.50 14.15
C GLU A 521 -3.03 -16.56 14.57
N PRO A 522 -2.47 -17.77 14.79
CA PRO A 522 -1.15 -17.98 15.41
C PRO A 522 -0.01 -17.20 14.74
N PHE A 523 -0.06 -17.02 13.42
CA PHE A 523 0.90 -16.23 12.67
C PHE A 523 0.90 -14.75 13.09
N VAL A 524 -0.27 -14.10 13.11
CA VAL A 524 -0.42 -12.69 13.49
C VAL A 524 -0.12 -12.50 14.98
N ALA A 525 -0.56 -13.42 15.84
CA ALA A 525 -0.22 -13.40 17.26
C ALA A 525 1.30 -13.46 17.47
N LYS A 526 1.99 -14.36 16.76
CA LYS A 526 3.45 -14.53 16.84
C LYS A 526 4.20 -13.29 16.33
N LEU A 527 3.76 -12.71 15.22
CA LEU A 527 4.33 -11.48 14.66
C LEU A 527 4.19 -10.29 15.63
N ARG A 528 3.00 -10.13 16.25
CA ARG A 528 2.75 -9.10 17.27
C ARG A 528 3.67 -9.28 18.48
N ASN A 529 3.81 -10.50 18.97
CA ASN A 529 4.69 -10.80 20.11
C ASN A 529 6.15 -10.47 19.82
N GLN A 530 6.66 -10.88 18.65
CA GLN A 530 8.03 -10.55 18.24
C GLN A 530 8.24 -9.03 18.16
N TYR A 531 7.28 -8.28 17.59
CA TYR A 531 7.36 -6.83 17.51
C TYR A 531 7.42 -6.16 18.89
N ILE A 532 6.59 -6.60 19.84
CA ILE A 532 6.57 -6.05 21.21
C ILE A 532 7.91 -6.31 21.90
N SER A 533 8.46 -7.52 21.80
CA SER A 533 9.75 -7.87 22.39
C SER A 533 10.91 -7.07 21.76
N GLU A 534 10.94 -6.94 20.44
CA GLU A 534 11.97 -6.15 19.72
C GLU A 534 11.90 -4.66 20.11
N LYS A 535 10.70 -4.11 20.26
CA LYS A 535 10.50 -2.73 20.73
C LYS A 535 11.05 -2.53 22.15
N GLN A 536 10.80 -3.48 23.06
CA GLN A 536 11.31 -3.41 24.43
C GLN A 536 12.84 -3.52 24.49
N GLU A 537 13.43 -4.43 23.70
CA GLU A 537 14.88 -4.59 23.57
C GLU A 537 15.52 -3.28 23.06
N TYR A 538 14.95 -2.69 22.01
CA TYR A 538 15.42 -1.41 21.45
C TYR A 538 15.31 -0.25 22.45
N LEU A 539 14.20 -0.12 23.18
CA LEU A 539 14.04 0.91 24.21
C LEU A 539 15.05 0.73 25.35
N GLN A 540 15.38 -0.52 25.71
CA GLN A 540 16.39 -0.81 26.71
C GLN A 540 17.80 -0.46 26.22
N GLU A 541 18.13 -0.76 24.96
CA GLU A 541 19.39 -0.36 24.33
C GLU A 541 19.54 1.17 24.23
N LEU A 542 18.48 1.88 23.86
CA LEU A 542 18.43 3.34 23.84
C LEU A 542 18.67 3.93 25.23
N LYS A 543 18.00 3.38 26.25
CA LYS A 543 18.17 3.82 27.65
C LYS A 543 19.61 3.61 28.13
N ASN A 544 20.22 2.48 27.77
CA ASN A 544 21.61 2.20 28.10
C ASN A 544 22.58 3.13 27.35
N SER A 545 22.25 3.51 26.11
CA SER A 545 23.09 4.37 25.26
C SER A 545 23.01 5.86 25.61
N LEU A 546 21.84 6.33 26.06
CA LEU A 546 21.61 7.72 26.45
C LEU A 546 22.09 8.03 27.87
N GLY A 547 22.43 7.01 28.65
CA GLY A 547 22.87 7.15 30.05
C GLY A 547 21.75 7.60 30.98
N ASP A 548 21.90 7.32 32.27
CA ASP A 548 20.92 7.73 33.29
C ASP A 548 20.90 9.28 33.40
N PRO A 549 19.77 9.99 33.22
CA PRO A 549 19.73 11.45 33.21
C PRO A 549 20.09 12.13 34.55
N CYS A 550 20.35 11.36 35.61
CA CYS A 550 20.44 11.89 36.98
C CYS A 550 21.85 12.17 37.49
N LEU A 551 22.91 12.07 36.69
CA LEU A 551 24.28 12.37 37.14
C LEU A 551 25.08 13.20 36.13
N SER A 552 24.65 14.43 35.84
CA SER A 552 25.57 15.57 35.59
C SER A 552 24.81 16.89 35.41
N PRO A 553 25.24 17.99 36.06
CA PRO A 553 24.67 19.31 35.81
C PRO A 553 25.29 19.88 34.53
N CYS A 554 24.61 19.73 33.40
CA CYS A 554 25.06 20.26 32.11
C CYS A 554 24.55 21.68 31.85
N HIS A 555 25.49 22.60 31.69
CA HIS A 555 25.32 24.02 31.35
C HIS A 555 24.61 24.21 29.98
N PRO A 556 23.76 25.25 29.82
CA PRO A 556 22.86 25.38 28.67
C PRO A 556 23.50 26.12 27.49
N SER A 557 24.43 25.48 26.77
CA SER A 557 24.99 26.12 25.56
C SER A 557 25.33 25.20 24.39
N ASN A 558 24.90 23.94 24.38
CA ASN A 558 25.15 23.03 23.24
C ASN A 558 23.90 22.27 22.77
N LEU A 559 22.80 22.97 22.46
CA LEU A 559 21.70 22.40 21.68
C LEU A 559 21.32 23.37 20.56
N THR A 560 22.04 23.26 19.45
CA THR A 560 21.59 23.79 18.15
C THR A 560 21.54 22.64 17.16
N VAL A 561 20.52 21.79 17.26
CA VAL A 561 20.03 20.96 16.17
C VAL A 561 18.51 20.90 16.31
N PRO A 562 17.72 21.28 15.29
CA PRO A 562 16.27 21.24 15.38
C PRO A 562 15.79 19.80 15.21
N ILE A 563 15.37 19.17 16.30
CA ILE A 563 14.58 17.93 16.23
C ILE A 563 13.17 18.35 15.85
N CYS A 564 12.81 18.03 14.61
CA CYS A 564 11.45 18.11 14.11
C CYS A 564 10.57 17.19 14.95
N SER A 565 9.62 17.77 15.67
CA SER A 565 8.66 17.08 16.54
C SER A 565 7.72 16.22 15.69
N SER A 566 8.01 14.93 15.57
CA SER A 566 7.00 13.93 15.20
C SER A 566 6.36 13.41 16.49
N SER A 567 5.45 14.19 17.05
CA SER A 567 4.49 13.68 18.03
C SER A 567 3.47 12.83 17.28
N ALA A 568 3.71 11.52 17.22
CA ALA A 568 2.67 10.54 16.95
C ALA A 568 2.16 10.05 18.31
N GLU A 569 1.17 10.76 18.84
CA GLU A 569 0.27 10.20 19.83
C GLU A 569 -0.70 9.28 19.07
N ASP A 570 -0.39 7.99 19.04
CA ASP A 570 -1.38 6.93 18.81
C ASP A 570 -1.64 6.26 20.15
N GLU A 571 -2.53 6.86 20.95
CA GLU A 571 -3.28 6.10 21.95
C GLU A 571 -4.49 5.47 21.28
N LEU A 572 -4.53 4.14 21.23
CA LEU A 572 -5.75 3.36 20.99
C LEU A 572 -5.92 2.35 22.14
N PRO A 573 -7.16 1.97 22.46
CA PRO A 573 -7.59 1.72 23.83
C PRO A 573 -7.19 0.35 24.34
N ASN A 574 -6.73 0.33 25.59
CA ASN A 574 -6.35 -0.85 26.33
C ASN A 574 -7.64 -1.56 26.84
N SER A 575 -8.12 -2.58 26.14
CA SER A 575 -9.13 -3.50 26.68
C SER A 575 -8.45 -4.60 27.49
N ASN A 576 -8.04 -4.28 28.71
CA ASN A 576 -7.69 -5.27 29.72
C ASN A 576 -8.75 -5.24 30.83
N VAL A 577 -9.69 -6.17 30.75
CA VAL A 577 -10.55 -6.54 31.89
C VAL A 577 -9.69 -7.33 32.86
N SER A 578 -9.09 -6.63 33.83
CA SER A 578 -8.54 -7.27 35.02
C SER A 578 -9.68 -7.44 36.03
N VAL A 579 -10.11 -8.69 36.19
CA VAL A 579 -10.90 -9.14 37.33
C VAL A 579 -10.04 -8.99 38.57
N GLU A 580 -10.24 -7.92 39.33
CA GLU A 580 -9.63 -7.78 40.65
C GLU A 580 -10.72 -7.78 41.73
N ARG A 581 -10.64 -8.84 42.51
CA ARG A 581 -11.52 -9.23 43.59
C ARG A 581 -10.96 -8.59 44.86
N ASP A 582 -11.58 -7.56 45.41
CA ASP A 582 -11.28 -7.21 46.80
C ASP A 582 -12.42 -6.55 47.60
N LYS A 583 -12.87 -7.32 48.59
CA LYS A 583 -13.15 -6.97 49.99
C LYS A 583 -14.04 -5.76 50.32
N LYS A 584 -15.25 -6.12 50.77
CA LYS A 584 -16.03 -5.43 51.81
C LYS A 584 -15.12 -4.83 52.90
N LYS A 585 -15.27 -3.53 53.14
CA LYS A 585 -15.12 -2.92 54.47
C LYS A 585 -16.34 -2.04 54.73
N GLU A 586 -17.11 -2.45 55.74
CA GLU A 586 -18.07 -1.60 56.44
C GLU A 586 -17.35 -0.40 57.04
N GLY A 587 -17.95 0.77 56.89
CA GLY A 587 -17.47 2.03 57.44
C GLY A 587 -18.61 3.04 57.50
N SER A 588 -19.20 3.13 58.68
CA SER A 588 -20.23 4.08 59.12
C SER A 588 -19.97 5.52 58.65
N TRP A 589 -21.01 6.20 58.16
CA TRP A 589 -21.07 7.66 58.13
C TRP A 589 -22.48 8.15 58.48
N GLU A 590 -22.60 8.81 59.62
CA GLU A 590 -23.77 9.57 60.09
C GLU A 590 -23.90 10.89 59.32
N PRO A 591 -25.11 11.46 59.20
CA PRO A 591 -25.31 12.75 58.55
C PRO A 591 -25.10 13.92 59.54
N PRO A 592 -24.57 15.08 59.11
CA PRO A 592 -24.76 16.30 59.87
C PRO A 592 -26.12 16.89 59.53
N GLY A 593 -27.03 16.86 60.51
CA GLY A 593 -28.02 17.91 60.66
C GLY A 593 -27.33 19.18 61.14
N ASP A 594 -27.63 20.32 60.52
CA ASP A 594 -28.60 21.28 61.08
C ASP A 594 -28.35 22.73 60.61
N TRP A 595 -29.42 23.30 60.00
CA TRP A 595 -29.91 24.68 60.04
C TRP A 595 -29.12 25.84 59.38
N ALA A 596 -29.70 26.38 58.29
CA ALA A 596 -30.20 27.76 58.20
C ALA A 596 -31.25 27.88 57.09
#